data_AF-A0A6I6AKQ6-F1
#
_entry.id   AF-A0A6I6AKQ6-F1
#
_cell.length_a   1.000
_cell.length_b   1.000
_cell.length_c   1.000
_cell.angle_alpha   90.00
_cell.angle_beta   90.00
_cell.angle_gamma   90.00
#
_symmetry.space_group_name_H-M   'P 1'
#
loop_
_entity.id
_entity.type
_entity.pdbx_description
1 polymer ?
#
loop_
_entity_poly.entity_id
_entity_poly.type
_entity_poly.pdbx_seq_one_letter_code
_entity_poly.pdbx_strand_id
1 'polypeptide(L)'
;MRYQRSMEIEQRLDAVLELIRSGSYSTPALAEKLGVSVPTISRSVEALRERGYNIQAIRGARGWRYTIISEGDSTDSSIDRLEQP
;
A
#
# COMPACT_ATOMS: atom_id res chain seq x y z
N MET A 1 -0.09 -23.65 12.80
CA MET A 1 -0.31 -22.20 12.99
C MET A 1 0.54 -21.38 12.01
N ARG A 2 0.19 -21.36 10.71
CA ARG A 2 0.87 -20.55 9.67
C ARG A 2 0.05 -19.33 9.22
N TYR A 3 -1.25 -19.30 9.54
CA TYR A 3 -2.18 -18.27 9.07
C TYR A 3 -1.99 -16.90 9.75
N GLN A 4 -1.60 -16.86 11.02
CA GLN A 4 -1.45 -15.59 11.76
C GLN A 4 -0.41 -14.66 11.10
N ARG A 5 0.75 -15.22 10.76
CA ARG A 5 1.83 -14.46 10.12
C ARG A 5 1.43 -13.93 8.74
N SER A 6 0.64 -14.70 8.01
CA SER A 6 0.13 -14.27 6.70
C SER A 6 -0.77 -13.05 6.84
N MET A 7 -1.70 -13.04 7.80
CA MET A 7 -2.60 -11.90 8.04
C MET A 7 -1.86 -10.64 8.49
N GLU A 8 -0.82 -10.78 9.32
CA GLU A 8 -0.01 -9.63 9.75
C GLU A 8 0.75 -8.99 8.58
N ILE A 9 1.22 -9.81 7.65
CA ILE A 9 1.86 -9.33 6.42
C ILE A 9 0.84 -8.60 5.55
N GLU A 10 -0.36 -9.16 5.38
CA GLU A 10 -1.40 -8.54 4.56
C GLU A 10 -1.92 -7.23 5.15
N GLN A 11 -2.19 -7.17 6.45
CA GLN A 11 -2.58 -5.93 7.12
C GLN A 11 -1.49 -4.86 6.98
N ARG A 12 -0.21 -5.26 7.04
CA ARG A 12 0.89 -4.31 6.84
C ARG A 12 0.96 -3.81 5.40
N LEU A 13 0.71 -4.68 4.42
CA LEU A 13 0.66 -4.30 3.00
C LEU A 13 -0.50 -3.34 2.74
N ASP A 14 -1.66 -3.62 3.32
CA ASP A 14 -2.85 -2.78 3.21
C ASP A 14 -2.62 -1.39 3.84
N ALA A 15 -2.03 -1.34 5.03
CA ALA A 15 -1.66 -0.06 5.67
C ALA A 15 -0.64 0.75 4.84
N VAL A 16 0.31 0.09 4.16
CA VAL A 16 1.23 0.76 3.22
C VAL A 16 0.46 1.32 2.03
N LEU A 17 -0.47 0.55 1.47
CA LEU A 17 -1.29 0.97 0.34
C LEU A 17 -2.14 2.20 0.69
N GLU A 18 -2.88 2.13 1.80
CA GLU A 18 -3.71 3.24 2.30
C GLU A 18 -2.90 4.50 2.57
N LEU A 19 -1.66 4.36 3.07
CA LEU A 19 -0.76 5.50 3.23
C LEU A 19 -0.37 6.10 1.87
N ILE A 20 0.05 5.28 0.90
CA ILE A 20 0.40 5.76 -0.45
C ILE A 20 -0.82 6.42 -1.13
N ARG A 21 -2.03 5.92 -0.87
CA ARG A 21 -3.31 6.46 -1.39
C ARG A 21 -3.68 7.79 -0.72
N SER A 22 -3.55 7.86 0.60
CA SER A 22 -3.92 9.02 1.43
C SER A 22 -3.00 10.24 1.22
N GLY A 23 -1.74 10.02 0.83
CA GLY A 23 -0.85 11.12 0.55
C GLY A 23 0.44 10.64 -0.09
N SER A 24 1.04 11.48 -0.93
CA SER A 24 2.26 11.15 -1.66
C SER A 24 3.49 11.02 -0.74
N TYR A 25 3.53 9.99 0.10
CA TYR A 25 4.63 9.74 1.03
C TYR A 25 5.85 9.17 0.30
N SER A 26 7.02 9.60 0.75
CA SER A 26 8.30 9.03 0.34
C SER A 26 8.53 7.67 1.02
N THR A 27 9.36 6.80 0.42
CA THR A 27 9.84 5.56 1.05
C THR A 27 10.30 5.74 2.51
N PRO A 28 11.14 6.75 2.85
CA PRO A 28 11.54 6.98 4.24
C PRO A 28 10.38 7.42 5.13
N ALA A 29 9.44 8.24 4.63
CA ALA A 29 8.30 8.69 5.42
C ALA A 29 7.33 7.54 5.74
N LEU A 30 7.12 6.61 4.80
CA LEU A 30 6.37 5.38 5.05
C LEU A 30 7.07 4.51 6.09
N ALA A 31 8.40 4.37 5.98
CA ALA A 31 9.22 3.60 6.89
C ALA A 31 9.12 4.14 8.33
N GLU A 32 9.28 5.45 8.52
CA GLU A 32 9.12 6.09 9.82
C GLU A 32 7.71 5.93 10.39
N LYS A 33 6.67 6.16 9.55
CA LYS A 33 5.28 6.13 10.01
C LYS A 33 4.81 4.74 10.41
N LEU A 34 5.30 3.71 9.75
CA LEU A 34 4.98 2.31 10.05
C LEU A 34 5.99 1.67 11.03
N GLY A 35 7.02 2.39 11.47
CA GLY A 35 8.07 1.87 12.37
C GLY A 35 8.88 0.75 11.74
N VAL A 36 9.25 0.90 10.48
CA VAL A 36 9.85 -0.15 9.63
C VAL A 36 11.16 0.34 9.03
N SER A 37 12.00 -0.59 8.58
CA SER A 37 13.12 -0.26 7.72
C SER A 37 12.66 0.03 6.29
N VAL A 38 13.31 0.99 5.63
CA VAL A 38 13.19 1.27 4.18
C VAL A 38 13.18 0.00 3.31
N PRO A 39 14.07 -0.99 3.47
CA PRO A 39 14.04 -2.22 2.67
C PRO A 39 12.74 -3.03 2.83
N THR A 40 12.09 -2.97 3.99
CA THR A 40 10.80 -3.64 4.19
C THR A 40 9.71 -2.93 3.40
N ILE A 41 9.71 -1.60 3.37
CA ILE A 41 8.80 -0.82 2.51
C ILE A 41 9.05 -1.12 1.04
N SER A 42 10.31 -1.18 0.60
CA SER A 42 10.65 -1.56 -0.78
C SER A 42 10.09 -2.94 -1.13
N ARG A 43 10.25 -3.94 -0.25
CA ARG A 43 9.68 -5.28 -0.43
C ARG A 43 8.15 -5.26 -0.43
N SER A 44 7.52 -4.46 0.43
CA SER A 44 6.07 -4.30 0.46
C SER A 44 5.55 -3.68 -0.84
N VAL A 45 6.21 -2.64 -1.35
CA VAL A 45 5.86 -2.01 -2.63
C VAL A 45 6.04 -2.99 -3.78
N GLU A 46 7.12 -3.79 -3.79
CA GLU A 46 7.32 -4.83 -4.79
C GLU A 46 6.21 -5.88 -4.76
N ALA A 47 5.85 -6.37 -3.56
CA ALA A 47 4.72 -7.30 -3.38
C ALA A 47 3.38 -6.70 -3.82
N LEU A 48 3.16 -5.39 -3.60
CA LEU A 48 1.97 -4.70 -4.11
C LEU A 48 1.98 -4.61 -5.65
N ARG A 49 3.15 -4.40 -6.26
CA ARG A 49 3.29 -4.42 -7.74
C ARG A 49 3.03 -5.81 -8.31
N GLU A 50 3.49 -6.86 -7.64
CA GLU A 50 3.17 -8.26 -8.00
C GLU A 50 1.67 -8.55 -7.88
N ARG A 51 0.97 -7.90 -6.95
CA ARG A 51 -0.49 -7.99 -6.77
C ARG A 51 -1.28 -7.16 -7.80
N GLY A 52 -0.62 -6.44 -8.70
CA GLY A 52 -1.27 -5.65 -9.77
C GLY A 52 -1.41 -4.16 -9.48
N TYR A 53 -0.93 -3.66 -8.34
CA TYR A 53 -0.91 -2.23 -8.05
C TYR A 53 0.26 -1.55 -8.78
N ASN A 54 -0.05 -0.66 -9.72
CA ASN A 54 0.98 0.06 -10.45
C ASN A 54 1.51 1.25 -9.64
N ILE A 55 2.41 0.97 -8.70
CA ILE A 55 3.06 1.98 -7.85
C ILE A 55 4.33 2.48 -8.54
N GLN A 56 4.45 3.81 -8.67
CA GLN A 56 5.63 4.48 -9.22
C GLN A 56 6.23 5.46 -8.22
N ALA A 57 7.56 5.48 -8.16
CA ALA A 57 8.32 6.51 -7.46
C ALA A 57 8.50 7.70 -8.40
N ILE A 58 7.76 8.78 -8.16
CA ILE A 58 7.90 10.02 -8.90
C ILE A 58 8.76 10.98 -8.07
N ARG A 59 9.71 11.64 -8.72
CA ARG A 59 10.42 12.76 -8.10
C ARG A 59 9.54 14.01 -8.17
N GLY A 60 8.97 14.39 -7.03
CA GLY A 60 8.26 15.65 -6.87
C GLY A 60 9.20 16.81 -6.49
N ALA A 61 8.64 18.02 -6.38
CA ALA A 61 9.37 19.24 -6.02
C ALA A 61 10.05 19.18 -4.64
N ARG A 62 9.51 18.38 -3.71
CA ARG A 62 10.03 18.19 -2.34
C ARG A 62 10.83 16.90 -2.14
N GLY A 63 11.03 16.11 -3.19
CA GLY A 63 11.73 14.83 -3.12
C GLY A 63 10.96 13.68 -3.75
N TRP A 64 11.44 12.46 -3.50
CA TRP A 64 10.80 11.23 -3.99
C TRP A 64 9.46 11.01 -3.32
N ARG A 65 8.44 10.63 -4.06
CA ARG A 65 7.13 10.23 -3.52
C ARG A 65 6.60 9.03 -4.28
N TYR A 66 5.95 8.11 -3.59
CA TYR A 66 5.19 7.08 -4.29
C TYR A 66 3.83 7.62 -4.69
N THR A 67 3.40 7.24 -5.89
CA THR A 67 2.05 7.44 -6.37
C THR A 67 1.55 6.14 -6.95
N ILE A 68 0.26 5.87 -6.76
CA ILE A 68 -0.42 4.80 -7.47
C ILE A 68 -0.84 5.40 -8.82
N ILE A 69 -0.36 4.83 -9.91
CA ILE A 69 -0.69 5.24 -11.28
C ILE A 69 -1.94 4.51 -11.76
N SER A 70 -2.10 3.27 -11.33
CA SER A 70 -3.28 2.46 -11.60
C SER A 70 -3.43 1.46 -10.47
N GLU A 71 -4.58 1.51 -9.79
CA GLU A 71 -5.06 0.40 -8.98
C GLU A 71 -5.51 -0.65 -10.01
N GLY A 72 -4.81 -1.77 -10.12
CA GLY A 72 -5.11 -2.77 -11.15
C GLY A 72 -6.47 -3.40 -10.87
N ASP A 73 -7.53 -2.82 -11.43
CA ASP A 73 -8.94 -3.26 -11.58
C ASP A 73 -9.54 -4.15 -10.47
N SER A 74 -8.97 -4.15 -9.29
CA SER A 74 -9.53 -4.77 -8.10
C SER A 74 -10.29 -3.66 -7.41
N THR A 75 -11.28 -3.13 -8.14
CA THR A 75 -12.38 -2.39 -7.56
C THR A 75 -12.92 -3.31 -6.49
N ASP A 76 -12.52 -3.04 -5.25
CA ASP A 76 -13.30 -3.36 -4.07
C ASP A 76 -14.70 -2.80 -4.32
N SER A 77 -15.53 -3.64 -4.94
CA SER A 77 -16.95 -3.40 -5.18
C SER A 77 -17.76 -3.84 -3.96
N SER A 78 -17.14 -3.85 -2.77
CA SER A 78 -17.73 -4.45 -1.57
C SER A 78 -18.03 -3.41 -0.51
N ILE A 79 -18.61 -2.27 -0.87
CA ILE A 79 -19.46 -1.51 0.07
C ILE A 79 -20.35 -0.50 -0.68
N ASP A 80 -21.48 -0.96 -1.23
CA ASP A 80 -22.77 -0.30 -1.00
C ASP A 80 -23.93 -1.26 -1.33
N ARG A 81 -24.90 -1.37 -0.40
CA ARG A 81 -26.21 -2.04 -0.49
C ARG A 81 -26.34 -3.48 0.04
N LEU A 82 -26.13 -3.61 1.35
CA LEU A 82 -27.02 -4.42 2.18
C LEU A 82 -27.91 -3.48 3.01
N GLU A 83 -28.98 -2.97 2.40
CA GLU A 83 -30.19 -2.58 3.13
C GLU A 83 -31.32 -3.54 2.75
N GLN A 84 -31.67 -4.41 3.71
CA GLN A 84 -32.98 -5.00 3.93
C GLN A 84 -33.15 -5.07 5.45
N PRO A 85 -34.34 -4.79 6.02
CA PRO A 85 -35.66 -5.25 5.56
C PRO A 85 -36.67 -4.17 5.15
#